data_AF-A0A5K0WQG1-F1
#
_entry.id   AF-A0A5K0WQG1-F1
#
_cell.length_a   1.000
_cell.length_b   1.000
_cell.length_c   1.000
_cell.angle_alpha   90.00
_cell.angle_beta   90.00
_cell.angle_gamma   90.00
#
_symmetry.space_group_name_H-M   'P 1'
#
loop_
_entity.id
_entity.type
_entity.pdbx_description
1 polymer ?
#
loop_
_entity_poly.entity_id
_entity_poly.type
_entity_poly.pdbx_seq_one_letter_code
_entity_poly.pdbx_strand_id
1 'polypeptide(L)' 'MVLVLGRPGSGKTTLLRALAGKLEPGVEVKGRVTYNGSVPKQASAYVGQYDCHQAELTVSETLDFSH' A
#
# COMPACT_ATOMS: atom_id res chain seq x y z
N MET A 1 1.70 15.07 5.73
CA MET A 1 0.48 14.85 4.92
C MET A 1 0.83 15.16 3.46
N VAL A 2 0.61 14.22 2.54
CA VAL A 2 0.86 14.40 1.09
C VAL A 2 -0.40 13.97 0.34
N LEU A 3 -0.80 14.75 -0.66
CA LEU A 3 -1.94 14.47 -1.54
C LEU A 3 -1.41 14.22 -2.97
N VAL A 4 -1.87 13.14 -3.61
CA VAL A 4 -1.50 12.80 -4.98
C VAL A 4 -2.72 12.88 -5.88
N LEU A 5 -2.73 13.87 -6.79
CA LEU A 5 -3.82 14.11 -7.76
C LEU A 5 -3.34 13.89 -9.19
N GLY A 6 -4.28 13.57 -10.09
CA GLY A 6 -3.99 13.29 -11.49
C GLY A 6 -5.20 12.73 -12.22
N ARG A 7 -5.24 12.88 -13.54
CA ARG A 7 -6.34 12.40 -14.41
C ARG A 7 -6.56 10.87 -14.28
N PRO A 8 -7.73 10.34 -14.65
CA PRO A 8 -7.92 8.89 -14.77
C PRO A 8 -6.80 8.26 -15.61
N GLY A 9 -6.28 7.11 -15.19
CA GLY A 9 -5.16 6.43 -15.87
C GLY A 9 -3.76 7.01 -15.63
N SER A 10 -3.60 8.09 -14.88
CA SER A 10 -2.28 8.72 -14.65
C SER A 10 -1.32 7.95 -13.72
N GLY A 11 -1.63 6.71 -13.36
CA GLY A 11 -0.74 5.85 -12.56
C GLY A 11 -0.69 6.12 -11.04
N LYS A 12 -1.58 6.93 -10.46
CA LYS A 12 -1.60 7.23 -9.01
C LYS A 12 -1.68 5.96 -8.15
N THR A 13 -2.65 5.10 -8.45
CA THR A 13 -2.86 3.84 -7.73
C THR A 13 -1.65 2.93 -7.90
N THR A 14 -1.08 2.86 -9.11
CA THR A 14 0.13 2.10 -9.41
C THR A 14 1.32 2.59 -8.60
N LEU A 15 1.50 3.91 -8.49
CA LEU A 15 2.55 4.52 -7.67
C LEU A 15 2.39 4.17 -6.19
N LEU A 16 1.18 4.27 -5.64
CA LEU A 16 0.93 3.92 -4.23
C LEU A 16 1.16 2.42 -3.97
N ARG A 17 0.76 1.54 -4.90
CA ARG A 17 1.06 0.11 -4.83
C ARG A 17 2.57 -0.16 -4.90
N ALA A 18 3.30 0.58 -5.73
CA ALA A 18 4.76 0.46 -5.85
C ALA A 18 5.48 0.84 -4.55
N LEU A 19 5.10 1.97 -3.95
CA LEU A 19 5.66 2.43 -2.66
C LEU A 19 5.32 1.50 -1.50
N ALA A 20 4.27 0.70 -1.64
CA ALA A 20 3.86 -0.33 -0.69
C ALA A 20 4.45 -1.73 -0.96
N GLY A 21 5.22 -1.90 -2.05
CA GLY A 21 5.71 -3.21 -2.46
C GLY A 21 4.62 -4.18 -2.95
N LYS A 22 3.43 -3.69 -3.31
CA LYS A 22 2.27 -4.48 -3.79
C LYS A 22 2.07 -4.39 -5.32
N LEU A 23 3.16 -4.27 -6.06
CA LEU A 23 3.14 -4.30 -7.53
C LEU A 23 2.96 -5.73 -8.05
N GLU A 24 2.39 -5.85 -9.25
CA GLU A 24 2.27 -7.13 -9.92
C GLU A 24 3.63 -7.68 -10.35
N PRO A 25 3.85 -9.00 -10.30
CA PRO A 25 5.05 -9.62 -10.83
C PRO A 25 5.29 -9.21 -12.29
N GLY A 26 6.54 -8.90 -12.63
CA GLY A 26 6.93 -8.51 -13.99
C GLY A 26 6.94 -7.00 -14.27
N VAL A 27 6.57 -6.16 -13.30
CA VAL A 27 6.72 -4.70 -13.42
C VAL A 27 8.10 -4.27 -12.91
N GLU A 28 8.90 -3.61 -13.76
CA GLU A 28 10.19 -3.05 -13.37
C GLU A 28 10.00 -1.73 -12.59
N VAL A 29 10.62 -1.63 -11.41
CA VAL A 29 10.68 -0.40 -10.61
C VAL A 29 12.06 0.21 -10.72
N LYS A 30 12.13 1.48 -11.13
CA LYS A 30 13.37 2.27 -11.18
C LYS A 30 13.34 3.37 -10.14
N GLY A 31 14.53 3.73 -9.64
CA GLY A 31 14.71 4.73 -8.59
C GLY A 31 14.91 4.12 -7.20
N ARG A 32 14.96 4.96 -6.16
CA ARG A 32 15.18 4.54 -4.78
C ARG A 32 14.22 5.26 -3.86
N VAL A 33 13.61 4.52 -2.93
CA VAL A 33 12.83 5.08 -1.83
C VAL A 33 13.71 5.07 -0.60
N THR A 34 13.81 6.22 0.07
CA THR A 34 14.58 6.37 1.31
C THR A 34 13.71 6.92 2.42
N TYR A 35 13.86 6.38 3.61
CA TYR A 35 13.30 6.90 4.85
C TYR A 35 14.45 7.34 5.76
N ASN A 36 14.49 8.63 6.13
CA ASN A 36 15.57 9.23 6.91
C ASN A 36 16.98 8.91 6.36
N GLY A 37 17.16 8.94 5.03
CA GLY A 37 18.45 8.68 4.37
C GLY A 37 18.82 7.20 4.20
N SER A 38 17.99 6.27 4.69
CA SER A 38 18.22 4.81 4.57
C SER A 38 17.17 4.15 3.69
N VAL A 39 17.49 3.02 3.06
CA VAL A 39 16.50 2.21 2.33
C VAL A 39 15.82 1.27 3.32
N PRO A 40 14.51 1.44 3.59
CA PRO A 40 13.82 0.61 4.56
C PRO A 40 13.54 -0.79 4.00
N LYS A 41 13.60 -1.82 4.86
CA LYS A 41 13.13 -3.18 4.52
C LYS A 41 11.60 -3.23 4.37
N GLN A 42 10.88 -2.53 5.25
CA GLN A 42 9.44 -2.37 5.23
C GLN A 42 9.12 -1.04 5.92
N ALA A 43 8.62 -0.05 5.17
CA ALA A 43 8.38 1.31 5.68
C ALA A 43 6.93 1.75 5.59
N SER A 44 6.07 0.97 4.95
CA SER A 44 4.72 1.39 4.63
C SER A 44 3.72 0.25 4.84
N ALA A 45 2.54 0.64 5.33
CA ALA A 45 1.32 -0.15 5.24
C ALA A 45 0.46 0.42 4.12
N TYR A 46 -0.25 -0.46 3.41
CA TYR A 46 -1.13 -0.07 2.31
C TYR A 46 -2.56 -0.45 2.61
N VAL A 47 -3.39 0.57 2.76
CA VAL A 47 -4.84 0.46 2.82
C VAL A 47 -5.37 0.49 1.39
N GLY A 48 -6.07 -0.57 1.01
CA GLY A 48 -6.62 -0.73 -0.33
C GLY A 48 -7.83 0.16 -0.59
N GLN A 49 -8.36 0.06 -1.80
CA GLN A 49 -9.65 0.71 -2.12
C GLN A 49 -10.84 -0.09 -1.59
N TYR A 50 -10.66 -1.39 -1.42
CA TYR A 50 -11.66 -2.30 -0.90
C TYR A 50 -11.22 -2.79 0.46
N ASP A 51 -12.16 -2.78 1.38
CA ASP A 51 -12.02 -3.37 2.69
C ASP A 51 -12.46 -4.84 2.61
N CYS A 52 -11.62 -5.74 3.10
CA CYS A 52 -11.89 -7.17 3.14
C CYS A 52 -12.10 -7.59 4.59
N HIS A 53 -13.36 -7.75 4.98
CA HIS A 53 -13.75 -8.16 6.33
C HIS A 53 -14.64 -9.40 6.28
N GLN A 54 -14.54 -10.24 7.31
CA GLN A 54 -15.42 -11.39 7.48
C GLN A 54 -16.69 -10.96 8.20
N ALA A 55 -17.85 -11.19 7.57
CA ALA A 55 -19.13 -10.65 8.04
C ALA A 55 -19.58 -11.23 9.39
N GLU A 56 -19.10 -12.44 9.73
CA GLU A 56 -19.47 -13.16 10.94
C GLU A 56 -18.62 -12.77 12.17
N LEU A 57 -17.53 -12.01 12.00
CA LEU A 57 -16.65 -11.61 13.10
C LEU A 57 -17.02 -10.23 13.66
N THR A 58 -16.88 -10.08 14.96
CA THR A 58 -16.89 -8.76 15.61
C THR A 58 -15.63 -7.98 15.28
N VAL A 59 -15.64 -6.67 15.57
CA VAL A 59 -14.47 -5.80 15.38
C VAL A 59 -13.27 -6.28 16.21
N SER A 60 -13.50 -6.73 17.45
CA SER A 60 -12.41 -7.22 18.32
C SER A 60 -11.77 -8.46 17.72
N GLU A 61 -12.57 -9.45 17.33
CA GLU A 61 -12.07 -10.70 16.73
C GLU A 61 -11.34 -10.41 15.41
N THR A 62 -11.87 -9.51 14.59
CA THR A 62 -11.22 -9.11 13.33
C THR A 62 -9.84 -8.51 13.56
N LEU A 63 -9.67 -7.68 14.60
CA LEU A 63 -8.38 -7.09 14.96
C LEU A 63 -7.41 -8.16 15.48
N ASP A 64 -7.90 -9.07 16.34
CA ASP A 64 -7.09 -10.15 16.91
C ASP A 64 -6.53 -11.09 15.81
N PHE A 65 -7.27 -11.34 14.72
CA PHE A 65 -6.82 -12.17 13.59
C PHE A 65 -6.05 -11.43 12.47
N SER A 66 -5.92 -10.11 12.54
CA SER A 66 -5.38 -9.28 11.44
C SER A 66 -3.85 -9.20 11.36
N HIS A 67 -3.13 -9.82 12.30
CA HIS A 67 -1.68 -9.74 12.45
C HIS A 67 -0.90 -10.80 11.63
#